data_AF-A0AA41V5X3-F1
#
_entry.id   AF-A0AA41V5X3-F1
#
_cell.length_a   1.000
_cell.length_b   1.000
_cell.length_c   1.000
_cell.angle_alpha   90.00
_cell.angle_beta   90.00
_cell.angle_gamma   90.00
#
_symmetry.space_group_name_H-M   'P 1'
#
loop_
_entity.id
_entity.type
_entity.pdbx_description
1 polymer ?
#
loop_
_entity_poly.entity_id
_entity_poly.type
_entity_poly.pdbx_seq_one_letter_code
_entity_poly.pdbx_strand_id
1 'polypeptide(L)'
;REKENLHNRILALEKQLDAKQALELEIERLKGNLNVLKHMGGDEDEAFTKKMDEMSKNLEEKEGELESLEDLNQALVVKERKSNDELQEARKELIQGLREISSVRALIGVKRMGELESKPFHEACKRKFGNGSDEGTMMCSTWEEYLRDPDWHPYKIIKVGNSHQ
;
A
#
# COMPACT_ATOMS: atom_id res chain seq x y z
N ARG A 1 -16.91 8.95 1.68
CA ARG A 1 -16.52 8.86 3.11
C ARG A 1 -15.12 8.25 3.25
N GLU A 2 -14.88 6.98 2.93
CA GLU A 2 -13.53 6.39 3.05
C GLU A 2 -12.48 7.06 2.15
N LYS A 3 -12.82 7.33 0.88
CA LYS A 3 -11.93 8.06 -0.04
C LYS A 3 -11.52 9.43 0.49
N GLU A 4 -12.44 10.13 1.14
CA GLU A 4 -12.21 11.47 1.72
C GLU A 4 -11.31 11.40 2.96
N ASN A 5 -11.53 10.40 3.83
CA ASN A 5 -10.65 10.14 4.96
C ASN A 5 -9.21 9.81 4.51
N LEU A 6 -9.05 9.01 3.45
CA LEU A 6 -7.75 8.71 2.88
C LEU A 6 -7.06 9.96 2.32
N HIS A 7 -7.80 10.82 1.61
CA HIS A 7 -7.24 12.10 1.13
C HIS A 7 -6.79 12.99 2.28
N ASN A 8 -7.60 13.12 3.32
CA ASN A 8 -7.23 13.90 4.51
C ASN A 8 -5.98 13.33 5.20
N ARG A 9 -5.84 12.00 5.21
CA ARG A 9 -4.65 11.34 5.76
C ARG A 9 -3.41 11.59 4.91
N ILE A 10 -3.52 11.54 3.59
CA ILE A 10 -2.43 11.87 2.66
C ILE A 10 -1.94 13.30 2.91
N LEU A 11 -2.85 14.27 2.94
CA LEU A 11 -2.52 15.68 3.21
C LEU A 11 -1.83 15.87 4.57
N ALA A 12 -2.23 15.12 5.59
CA ALA A 12 -1.59 15.18 6.90
C ALA A 12 -0.17 14.60 6.88
N LEU A 13 0.05 13.51 6.15
CA LEU A 13 1.36 12.88 6.00
C LEU A 13 2.31 13.76 5.18
N GLU A 14 1.84 14.41 4.12
CA GLU A 14 2.62 15.39 3.35
C GLU A 14 3.13 16.52 4.25
N LYS A 15 2.26 17.10 5.08
CA LYS A 15 2.67 18.13 6.05
C LYS A 15 3.71 17.63 7.06
N GLN A 16 3.60 16.38 7.50
CA GLN A 16 4.57 15.78 8.41
C GLN A 16 5.92 15.55 7.72
N LEU A 17 5.91 15.17 6.45
CA LEU A 17 7.12 15.01 5.64
C LEU A 17 7.83 16.35 5.44
N ASP A 18 7.08 17.40 5.10
CA ASP A 18 7.62 18.76 4.98
C ASP A 18 8.25 19.23 6.29
N ALA A 19 7.61 18.93 7.43
CA ALA A 19 8.14 19.26 8.75
C ALA A 19 9.44 18.49 9.08
N LYS A 20 9.54 17.21 8.71
CA LYS A 20 10.78 16.43 8.86
C LYS A 20 11.91 17.05 8.03
N GLN A 21 11.65 17.37 6.77
CA GLN A 21 12.64 17.99 5.88
C GLN A 21 13.10 19.36 6.39
N ALA A 22 12.19 20.16 6.95
CA ALA A 22 12.55 21.43 7.58
C ALA A 22 13.47 21.22 8.80
N LEU A 23 13.23 20.19 9.61
CA LEU A 23 14.08 19.83 10.75
C LEU A 23 15.47 19.39 10.29
N GLU A 24 15.57 18.55 9.25
CA GLU A 24 16.85 18.12 8.65
C GLU A 24 17.67 19.31 8.15
N LEU A 25 17.05 20.26 7.45
CA LEU A 25 17.71 21.49 6.98
C LEU A 25 18.19 22.37 8.14
N GLU A 26 17.42 22.46 9.23
CA GLU A 26 17.78 23.24 10.42
C GLU A 26 18.98 22.62 11.16
N ILE A 27 19.03 21.29 11.27
CA ILE A 27 20.18 20.56 11.83
C ILE A 27 21.46 20.87 11.03
N GLU A 28 21.40 20.77 9.70
CA GLU A 28 22.56 21.07 8.85
C GLU A 28 22.98 22.55 8.94
N ARG A 29 22.01 23.47 9.04
CA ARG A 29 22.29 24.89 9.27
C ARG A 29 23.00 25.13 10.60
N LEU A 30 22.53 24.50 11.68
CA LEU A 30 23.13 24.61 13.01
C LEU A 30 24.55 24.02 13.03
N LYS A 31 24.77 22.85 12.42
CA LYS A 31 26.11 22.27 12.22
C LYS A 31 27.07 23.22 11.51
N GLY A 32 26.61 23.82 10.41
CA GLY A 32 27.39 24.79 9.65
C GLY A 32 27.77 26.02 10.48
N ASN A 33 26.81 26.61 11.19
CA ASN A 33 27.06 27.77 12.05
C ASN A 33 28.04 27.47 13.17
N LEU A 34 27.91 26.32 13.82
CA LEU A 34 28.78 25.89 14.92
C LEU A 34 30.21 25.68 14.41
N ASN A 35 30.36 25.10 13.22
CA ASN A 35 31.66 24.94 12.58
C ASN A 35 32.31 26.29 12.25
N VAL A 36 31.55 27.25 11.71
CA VAL A 36 32.04 28.62 11.45
C VAL A 36 32.47 29.32 12.74
N LEU A 37 31.63 29.24 13.78
CA LEU A 37 31.91 29.84 15.08
C LEU A 37 33.23 29.30 15.64
N LYS A 38 33.44 27.97 15.59
CA LYS A 38 34.68 27.31 16.03
C LYS A 38 35.95 27.82 15.32
N HIS A 39 35.85 28.27 14.07
CA HIS A 39 37.00 28.77 13.30
C HIS A 39 37.26 30.27 13.46
N MET A 40 36.30 31.04 13.99
CA MET A 40 36.43 32.48 14.22
C MET A 40 37.04 32.85 15.59
N GLY A 41 37.50 31.87 16.39
CA GLY A 41 38.02 32.06 17.75
C GLY A 41 39.38 32.77 17.78
N GLY A 42 39.36 34.09 17.66
CA GLY A 42 40.52 34.98 17.86
C GLY A 42 40.53 35.68 19.23
N ASP A 43 39.35 35.92 19.81
CA ASP A 43 39.16 36.50 21.14
C ASP A 43 38.07 35.70 21.87
N GLU A 44 38.47 34.73 22.68
CA GLU A 44 37.56 33.90 23.50
C GLU A 44 37.04 34.71 24.70
N ASP A 45 35.97 35.48 24.48
CA ASP A 45 35.25 36.14 25.57
C ASP A 45 34.07 35.27 26.07
N GLU A 46 33.68 35.41 27.34
CA GLU A 46 32.69 34.51 28.00
C GLU A 46 31.36 34.41 27.24
N ALA A 47 30.92 35.50 26.59
CA ALA A 47 29.71 35.54 25.77
C ALA A 47 29.79 34.64 24.52
N PHE A 48 30.98 34.45 23.95
CA PHE A 48 31.19 33.58 22.79
C PHE A 48 31.03 32.11 23.17
N THR A 49 31.66 31.69 24.28
CA THR A 49 31.57 30.32 24.78
C THR A 49 30.12 29.92 25.09
N LYS A 50 29.39 30.79 25.78
CA LYS A 50 27.97 30.56 26.10
C LYS A 50 27.11 30.37 24.85
N LYS A 51 27.31 31.18 23.81
CA LYS A 51 26.57 31.06 22.54
C LYS A 51 26.89 29.76 21.80
N MET A 52 28.15 29.31 21.88
CA MET A 52 28.57 28.03 21.32
C MET A 52 27.92 26.85 22.05
N ASP A 53 27.87 26.89 23.37
CA ASP A 53 27.23 25.85 24.21
C ASP A 53 25.72 25.78 23.96
N GLU A 54 25.03 26.93 23.95
CA GLU A 54 23.59 26.99 23.65
C GLU A 54 23.25 26.42 22.26
N MET A 55 24.08 26.72 21.26
CA MET A 55 23.90 26.19 19.91
C MET A 55 24.16 24.68 19.85
N SER A 56 25.18 24.19 20.57
CA SER A 56 25.51 22.77 20.64
C SER A 56 24.37 21.97 21.26
N LYS A 57 23.79 22.48 22.35
CA LYS A 57 22.66 21.84 23.04
C LYS A 57 21.42 21.78 22.15
N ASN A 58 21.07 22.87 21.46
CA ASN A 58 19.93 22.89 20.54
C ASN A 58 20.13 21.93 19.36
N LEU A 59 21.36 21.79 18.85
CA LEU A 59 21.69 20.82 17.83
C LEU A 59 21.45 19.38 18.33
N GLU A 60 21.97 19.05 19.51
CA GLU A 60 21.80 17.73 20.14
C GLU A 60 20.32 17.38 20.37
N GLU A 61 19.53 18.35 20.87
CA GLU A 61 18.08 18.18 21.05
C GLU A 61 17.38 17.85 19.71
N LYS A 62 17.70 18.57 18.64
CA LYS A 62 17.10 18.35 17.31
C LYS A 62 17.54 17.05 16.65
N GLU A 63 18.81 16.68 16.79
CA GLU A 63 19.31 15.40 16.29
C GLU A 63 18.61 14.23 17.00
N GLY A 64 18.40 14.32 18.31
CA GLY A 64 17.64 13.33 19.08
C GLY A 64 16.15 13.26 18.69
N GLU A 65 15.52 14.40 18.38
CA GLU A 65 14.16 14.43 17.84
C GLU A 65 14.06 13.71 16.48
N LEU A 66 15.03 13.94 15.59
CA LEU A 66 15.07 13.31 14.27
C LEU A 66 15.29 11.80 14.38
N GLU A 67 16.25 11.36 15.22
CA GLU A 67 16.54 9.94 15.46
C GLU A 67 15.30 9.22 16.02
N SER A 68 14.64 9.81 17.03
CA SER A 68 13.41 9.26 17.62
C SER A 68 12.28 9.09 16.59
N LEU A 69 12.16 10.03 15.66
CA LEU A 69 11.18 9.97 14.57
C LEU A 69 11.48 8.82 13.60
N GLU A 70 12.76 8.63 13.26
CA GLU A 70 13.22 7.58 12.36
C GLU A 70 13.05 6.19 12.97
N ASP A 71 13.39 6.04 14.25
CA ASP A 71 13.18 4.81 15.02
C ASP A 71 11.70 4.42 15.07
N LEU A 72 10.84 5.40 15.37
CA LEU A 72 9.39 5.18 15.38
C LEU A 72 8.89 4.74 14.00
N ASN A 73 9.36 5.40 12.93
CA ASN A 73 8.97 5.03 11.57
C ASN A 73 9.40 3.61 11.23
N GLN A 74 10.64 3.23 11.55
CA GLN A 74 11.14 1.88 11.33
C GLN A 74 10.33 0.83 12.11
N ALA A 75 9.98 1.11 13.37
CA ALA A 75 9.13 0.25 14.18
C ALA A 75 7.73 0.08 13.59
N LEU A 76 7.13 1.16 13.07
CA LEU A 76 5.83 1.13 12.40
C LEU A 76 5.86 0.30 11.11
N VAL A 77 6.90 0.45 10.29
CA VAL A 77 7.09 -0.36 9.06
C VAL A 77 7.17 -1.85 9.40
N VAL A 78 7.92 -2.22 10.43
CA VAL A 78 8.03 -3.63 10.87
C VAL A 78 6.67 -4.15 11.34
N LYS A 79 5.92 -3.35 12.10
CA LYS A 79 4.60 -3.74 12.61
C LYS A 79 3.57 -3.90 11.49
N GLU A 80 3.57 -2.99 10.52
CA GLU A 80 2.68 -3.05 9.35
C GLU A 80 2.93 -4.33 8.55
N ARG A 81 4.19 -4.62 8.22
CA ARG A 81 4.56 -5.85 7.50
C ARG A 81 4.09 -7.11 8.22
N LYS A 82 4.37 -7.22 9.52
CA LYS A 82 3.92 -8.36 10.33
C LYS A 82 2.39 -8.51 10.31
N SER A 83 1.67 -7.41 10.53
CA SER A 83 0.20 -7.45 10.52
C SER A 83 -0.36 -7.79 9.15
N ASN A 84 0.27 -7.34 8.07
CA ASN A 84 -0.14 -7.70 6.72
C ASN A 84 0.14 -9.18 6.43
N ASP A 85 1.30 -9.70 6.83
CA ASP A 85 1.62 -11.12 6.66
C ASP A 85 0.60 -12.01 7.40
N GLU A 86 0.28 -11.70 8.66
CA GLU A 86 -0.77 -12.39 9.43
C GLU A 86 -2.13 -12.34 8.72
N LEU A 87 -2.50 -11.18 8.17
CA LEU A 87 -3.76 -11.01 7.43
C LEU A 87 -3.77 -11.83 6.14
N GLN A 88 -2.65 -11.89 5.41
CA GLN A 88 -2.53 -12.69 4.19
C GLN A 88 -2.63 -14.18 4.50
N GLU A 89 -1.97 -14.66 5.56
CA GLU A 89 -2.07 -16.06 5.99
C GLU A 89 -3.48 -16.41 6.44
N ALA A 90 -4.12 -15.59 7.27
CA ALA A 90 -5.52 -15.79 7.67
C ALA A 90 -6.47 -15.83 6.47
N ARG A 91 -6.24 -14.96 5.47
CA ARG A 91 -7.01 -14.97 4.22
C ARG A 91 -6.80 -16.26 3.41
N LYS A 92 -5.56 -16.75 3.30
CA LYS A 92 -5.25 -18.01 2.60
C LYS A 92 -5.93 -19.20 3.27
N GLU A 93 -5.83 -19.30 4.60
CA GLU A 93 -6.48 -20.35 5.39
C GLU A 93 -8.00 -20.32 5.23
N LEU A 94 -8.62 -19.14 5.29
CA LEU A 94 -10.07 -19.00 5.07
C LEU A 94 -10.47 -19.48 3.66
N ILE A 95 -9.72 -19.08 2.63
CA ILE A 95 -9.98 -19.51 1.25
C ILE A 95 -9.85 -21.04 1.12
N GLN A 96 -8.85 -21.64 1.76
CA GLN A 96 -8.62 -23.08 1.73
C GLN A 96 -9.73 -23.83 2.47
N GLY A 97 -10.09 -23.41 3.69
CA GLY A 97 -11.17 -24.00 4.46
C GLY A 97 -12.53 -23.92 3.75
N LEU A 98 -12.84 -22.79 3.10
CA LEU A 98 -14.05 -22.66 2.28
C LEU A 98 -14.06 -23.60 1.06
N ARG A 99 -12.90 -23.82 0.44
CA ARG A 99 -12.75 -24.76 -0.68
C ARG A 99 -13.02 -26.20 -0.23
N GLU A 100 -12.52 -26.58 0.93
CA GLU A 100 -12.75 -27.92 1.51
C GLU A 100 -14.23 -28.14 1.83
N ILE A 101 -14.91 -27.16 2.42
CA ILE A 101 -16.36 -27.22 2.69
C ILE A 101 -17.15 -27.42 1.39
N SER A 102 -16.77 -26.74 0.30
CA SER A 102 -17.43 -26.90 -1.00
C SER A 102 -17.28 -28.27 -1.64
N SER A 103 -16.31 -29.08 -1.23
CA SER A 103 -16.14 -30.45 -1.74
C SER A 103 -17.13 -31.45 -1.14
N VAL A 104 -17.77 -31.10 -0.02
CA VAL A 104 -18.80 -31.91 0.64
C VAL A 104 -20.15 -31.65 -0.05
N ARG A 105 -20.93 -32.71 -0.29
CA ARG A 105 -22.29 -32.62 -0.84
C ARG A 105 -23.23 -31.94 0.17
N ALA A 106 -23.13 -30.61 0.28
CA ALA A 106 -23.91 -29.77 1.17
C ALA A 106 -25.13 -29.19 0.44
N LEU A 107 -26.18 -28.88 1.21
CA LEU A 107 -27.40 -28.23 0.70
C LEU A 107 -27.12 -26.78 0.23
N ILE A 108 -26.05 -26.17 0.75
CA ILE A 108 -25.55 -24.83 0.39
C ILE A 108 -24.12 -25.00 -0.10
N GLY A 109 -23.83 -24.56 -1.33
CA GLY A 109 -22.48 -24.59 -1.91
C GLY A 109 -21.75 -23.25 -1.78
N VAL A 110 -20.42 -23.28 -1.67
CA VAL A 110 -19.57 -22.09 -1.73
C VAL A 110 -19.02 -21.94 -3.16
N LYS A 111 -19.25 -20.77 -3.79
CA LYS A 111 -18.74 -20.46 -5.14
C LYS A 111 -17.69 -19.36 -5.07
N ARG A 112 -16.58 -19.52 -5.77
CA ARG A 112 -15.54 -18.48 -5.86
C ARG A 112 -15.94 -17.44 -6.89
N MET A 113 -15.77 -16.16 -6.55
CA MET A 113 -16.05 -15.06 -7.49
C MET A 113 -15.07 -15.16 -8.67
N GLY A 114 -15.61 -15.08 -9.90
CA GLY A 114 -14.84 -15.21 -11.14
C GLY A 114 -14.49 -16.64 -11.56
N GLU A 115 -14.83 -17.66 -10.76
CA GLU A 115 -14.64 -19.07 -11.16
C GLU A 115 -15.73 -19.50 -12.14
N LEU A 116 -15.30 -20.06 -13.27
CA LEU A 116 -16.19 -20.54 -14.33
C LEU A 116 -16.58 -22.00 -14.08
N GLU A 117 -17.84 -22.32 -14.34
CA GLU A 117 -18.28 -23.70 -14.36
C GLU A 117 -18.02 -24.29 -15.74
N SER A 118 -17.26 -25.39 -15.82
CA SER A 118 -16.84 -25.97 -17.09
C SER A 118 -17.97 -26.70 -17.85
N LYS A 119 -19.01 -27.18 -17.14
CA LYS A 119 -20.10 -27.99 -17.74
C LYS A 119 -20.87 -27.25 -18.84
N PRO A 120 -21.34 -25.99 -18.64
CA PRO A 120 -21.99 -25.24 -19.72
C PRO A 120 -21.15 -25.09 -20.99
N PHE A 121 -19.83 -24.89 -20.87
CA PHE A 121 -18.93 -24.79 -22.02
C PHE A 121 -18.85 -26.11 -22.79
N HIS A 122 -18.73 -27.22 -22.07
CA HIS A 122 -18.76 -28.55 -22.67
C HIS A 122 -20.08 -28.84 -23.40
N GLU A 123 -21.22 -28.53 -22.79
CA GLU A 123 -22.53 -28.75 -23.40
C GLU A 123 -22.75 -27.87 -24.64
N ALA A 124 -22.28 -26.62 -24.62
CA ALA A 124 -22.34 -25.73 -25.77
C ALA A 124 -21.42 -26.19 -26.91
N CYS A 125 -20.18 -26.59 -26.59
CA CYS A 125 -19.24 -27.12 -27.59
C CYS A 125 -19.71 -28.44 -28.20
N LYS A 126 -20.24 -29.37 -27.40
CA LYS A 126 -20.82 -30.62 -27.92
C LYS A 126 -21.93 -30.38 -28.94
N ARG A 127 -22.81 -29.40 -28.67
CA ARG A 127 -23.89 -29.01 -29.60
C ARG A 127 -23.37 -28.42 -30.91
N LYS A 128 -22.24 -27.71 -30.86
CA LYS A 128 -21.70 -26.97 -32.01
C LYS A 128 -20.72 -27.79 -32.85
N PHE A 129 -19.90 -28.63 -32.20
CA PHE A 129 -18.76 -29.31 -32.82
C PHE A 129 -18.88 -30.85 -32.78
N GLY A 130 -19.89 -31.40 -32.09
CA GLY A 130 -20.09 -32.85 -31.96
C GLY A 130 -19.40 -33.47 -30.75
N ASN A 131 -19.49 -34.80 -30.63
CA ASN A 131 -18.90 -35.55 -29.52
C ASN A 131 -17.38 -35.72 -29.70
N GLY A 132 -16.62 -35.70 -28.60
CA GLY A 132 -15.16 -35.92 -28.60
C GLY A 132 -14.31 -34.64 -28.77
N SER A 133 -14.96 -33.47 -28.72
CA SER A 133 -14.34 -32.15 -28.85
C SER A 133 -13.85 -31.63 -27.48
N ASP A 134 -12.55 -31.36 -27.35
CA ASP A 134 -11.90 -30.76 -26.17
C ASP A 134 -12.07 -29.22 -26.12
N GLU A 135 -12.69 -28.64 -27.14
CA GLU A 135 -12.92 -27.20 -27.31
C GLU A 135 -13.72 -26.59 -26.15
N GLY A 136 -14.53 -27.38 -25.44
CA GLY A 136 -15.22 -26.94 -24.22
C GLY A 136 -14.25 -26.57 -23.10
N THR A 137 -13.25 -27.41 -22.86
CA THR A 137 -12.18 -27.16 -21.86
C THR A 137 -11.31 -25.99 -22.29
N MET A 138 -10.94 -25.95 -23.58
CA MET A 138 -10.11 -24.87 -24.12
C MET A 138 -10.80 -23.52 -23.97
N MET A 139 -12.07 -23.42 -24.37
CA MET A 139 -12.86 -22.19 -24.25
C MET A 139 -13.05 -21.75 -22.80
N CYS A 140 -13.32 -22.69 -21.88
CA CYS A 140 -13.42 -22.37 -20.45
C CYS A 140 -12.11 -21.78 -19.93
N SER A 141 -10.98 -22.38 -20.27
CA SER A 141 -9.64 -21.92 -19.86
C SER A 141 -9.31 -20.54 -20.42
N THR A 142 -9.60 -20.29 -21.69
CA THR A 142 -9.40 -18.98 -22.32
C THR A 142 -10.21 -17.89 -21.62
N TRP A 143 -11.45 -18.18 -21.23
CA TRP A 143 -12.27 -17.21 -20.50
C TRP A 143 -11.79 -17.01 -19.05
N GLU A 144 -11.26 -18.03 -18.40
CA GLU A 144 -10.61 -17.86 -17.09
C GLU A 144 -9.38 -16.96 -17.16
N GLU A 145 -8.58 -17.06 -18.22
CA GLU A 145 -7.45 -16.14 -18.44
C GLU A 145 -7.93 -14.70 -18.61
N TYR A 146 -8.97 -14.49 -19.41
CA TYR A 146 -9.53 -13.15 -19.59
C TYR A 146 -10.13 -12.57 -18.31
N LEU A 147 -10.80 -13.38 -17.48
CA LEU A 147 -11.34 -12.93 -16.19
C LEU A 147 -10.26 -12.58 -15.16
N ARG A 148 -9.01 -13.05 -15.35
CA ARG A 148 -7.88 -12.66 -14.50
C ARG A 148 -7.32 -11.29 -14.88
N ASP A 149 -7.60 -10.81 -16.08
CA ASP A 149 -7.16 -9.50 -16.54
C ASP A 149 -8.14 -8.42 -16.04
N PRO A 150 -7.71 -7.53 -15.11
CA PRO A 150 -8.56 -6.46 -14.61
C PRO A 150 -8.91 -5.42 -15.69
N ASP A 151 -8.14 -5.35 -16.78
CA ASP A 151 -8.39 -4.47 -17.92
C ASP A 151 -9.31 -5.11 -18.97
N TRP A 152 -9.75 -6.35 -18.75
CA TRP A 152 -10.68 -7.01 -19.65
C TRP A 152 -12.13 -6.58 -19.36
N HIS A 153 -12.72 -5.89 -20.34
CA HIS A 153 -14.07 -5.35 -20.26
C HIS A 153 -14.96 -5.99 -21.35
N PRO A 154 -15.54 -7.19 -21.12
CA PRO A 154 -16.33 -7.91 -22.12
C PRO A 154 -17.72 -7.30 -22.38
N TYR A 155 -17.97 -6.09 -21.90
CA TYR A 155 -19.23 -5.38 -22.03
C TYR A 155 -19.02 -4.01 -22.68
N LYS A 156 -19.99 -3.62 -23.51
CA LYS A 156 -20.02 -2.31 -24.13
C LYS A 156 -20.65 -1.30 -23.17
N ILE A 157 -19.91 -0.28 -22.76
CA ILE A 157 -20.45 0.83 -21.97
C ILE A 157 -21.29 1.71 -22.89
N ILE A 158 -22.62 1.64 -22.75
CA ILE A 158 -23.55 2.55 -23.43
C ILE A 158 -23.81 3.72 -22.50
N LYS A 159 -23.33 4.92 -22.86
CA LYS A 159 -23.72 6.16 -22.17
C LYS A 159 -25.15 6.48 -22.58
N VAL A 160 -26.12 6.19 -21.72
CA VAL A 160 -27.48 6.73 -21.86
C VAL A 160 -27.37 8.22 -21.54
N GLY A 161 -27.47 9.05 -22.58
CA GLY A 161 -27.46 10.51 -22.41
C GLY A 161 -28.61 10.91 -21.51
N ASN A 162 -28.31 11.54 -20.38
CA ASN A 162 -29.31 12.22 -19.58
C ASN A 162 -29.65 13.53 -20.32
N SER A 163 -30.51 13.42 -21.33
CA SER A 163 -31.09 14.54 -22.04
C SER A 163 -32.18 15.19 -21.17
N HIS A 164 -31.79 15.71 -20.02
CA HIS A 164 -32.64 16.60 -19.25
C HIS A 164 -31.97 17.97 -19.22
N GLN A 165 -32.45 18.75 -20.17
CA GLN A 165 -32.27 20.19 -20.36
C GLN A 165 -32.86 20.97 -19.18
#